data_AF-A0A3B0XWH2-F1
#
_entry.id   AF-A0A3B0XWH2-F1
#
_cell.length_a   1.000
_cell.length_b   1.000
_cell.length_c   1.000
_cell.angle_alpha   90.00
_cell.angle_beta   90.00
_cell.angle_gamma   90.00
#
_symmetry.space_group_name_H-M   'P 1'
#
loop_
_entity.id
_entity.type
_entity.pdbx_description
1 polymer ?
#
loop_
_entity_poly.entity_id
_entity_poly.type
_entity_poly.pdbx_seq_one_letter_code
_entity_poly.pdbx_strand_id
1 'polypeptide(L)'
;MTHARTSLFQRLPEIYHIKDAEQSPPDQLRAYMDIMDEINARMADNIEALYHDFFIETCDDWVIPYIADLLGVSHLSGDAHDLRADIARTTRHRRRKGTLGAIESLTFSLTGWAAHAVEMRERISWNQHL
;
A
#
# COMPACT_ATOMS: atom_id res chain seq x y z
N MET A 1 11.94 -5.40 0.63
CA MET A 1 13.30 -5.99 0.65
C MET A 1 14.20 -5.08 -0.15
N THR A 2 15.03 -4.27 0.51
CA THR A 2 15.95 -3.37 -0.17
C THR A 2 17.11 -4.19 -0.72
N HIS A 3 16.99 -4.67 -1.95
CA HIS A 3 18.12 -5.30 -2.63
C HIS A 3 19.24 -4.28 -2.71
N ALA A 4 20.46 -4.66 -2.30
CA ALA A 4 21.64 -3.83 -2.48
C ALA A 4 21.79 -3.54 -3.99
N ARG A 5 21.54 -2.29 -4.38
CA ARG A 5 21.51 -1.88 -5.78
C ARG A 5 22.94 -1.86 -6.31
N THR A 6 23.22 -2.70 -7.30
CA THR A 6 24.47 -2.62 -8.06
C THR A 6 24.49 -1.30 -8.83
N SER A 7 25.59 -0.55 -8.72
CA SER A 7 25.75 0.72 -9.43
C SER A 7 25.71 0.50 -10.95
N LEU A 8 25.24 1.48 -11.71
CA LEU A 8 25.23 1.42 -13.17
C LEU A 8 26.63 1.19 -13.73
N PHE A 9 27.65 1.81 -13.13
CA PHE A 9 29.04 1.59 -13.51
C PHE A 9 29.45 0.11 -13.37
N GLN A 10 29.08 -0.55 -12.27
CA GLN A 10 29.38 -1.97 -12.04
C GLN A 10 28.67 -2.93 -13.02
N ARG A 11 27.63 -2.46 -13.71
CA ARG A 11 26.92 -3.25 -14.73
C ARG A 11 27.61 -3.19 -16.10
N LEU A 12 28.57 -2.29 -16.28
CA LEU A 12 29.35 -2.20 -17.50
C LEU A 12 30.37 -3.35 -17.58
N PRO A 13 30.68 -3.85 -18.79
CA PRO A 13 31.79 -4.76 -18.98
C PRO A 13 33.14 -4.18 -18.51
N GLU A 14 34.00 -5.04 -17.96
CA GLU A 14 35.31 -4.68 -17.38
C GLU A 14 36.20 -3.83 -18.31
N ILE A 15 36.10 -4.02 -19.63
CA ILE A 15 36.86 -3.24 -20.61
C ILE A 15 36.61 -1.73 -20.48
N TYR A 16 35.42 -1.31 -20.06
CA TYR A 16 35.11 0.10 -19.84
C TYR A 16 35.69 0.61 -18.53
N HIS A 17 35.83 -0.24 -17.51
CA HIS A 17 36.47 0.13 -16.24
C HIS A 17 37.96 0.39 -16.44
N ILE A 18 38.63 -0.50 -17.18
CA ILE A 18 40.05 -0.35 -17.54
C ILE A 18 40.26 0.93 -18.34
N LYS A 19 39.46 1.15 -19.40
CA LYS A 19 39.58 2.34 -20.25
C LYS A 19 39.30 3.66 -19.53
N ASP A 20 38.40 3.65 -18.55
CA ASP A 20 38.09 4.83 -17.73
C ASP A 20 39.23 5.18 -16.76
N ALA A 21 39.88 4.16 -16.19
CA ALA A 21 41.06 4.34 -15.33
C ALA A 21 42.28 4.85 -16.12
N GLU A 22 42.37 4.56 -17.42
CA GLU A 22 43.43 5.03 -18.31
C GLU A 22 43.26 6.49 -18.78
N GLN A 23 42.11 7.13 -18.53
CA GLN A 23 41.88 8.53 -18.89
C GLN A 23 42.67 9.51 -18.01
N SER A 24 42.84 10.74 -18.49
CA SER A 24 43.43 11.84 -17.72
C SER A 24 42.51 13.07 -17.71
N PRO A 25 41.91 13.43 -16.57
CA PRO A 25 41.91 12.70 -15.29
C PRO A 25 41.20 11.34 -15.36
N PRO A 26 41.52 10.38 -14.47
CA PRO A 26 40.89 9.05 -14.43
C PRO A 26 39.45 9.09 -13.90
N ASP A 27 38.69 8.01 -14.14
CA ASP A 27 37.36 7.75 -13.56
C ASP A 27 36.25 8.75 -13.98
N GLN A 28 36.39 9.41 -15.14
CA GLN A 28 35.39 10.37 -15.62
C GLN A 28 34.05 9.71 -15.94
N LEU A 29 34.07 8.51 -16.53
CA LEU A 29 32.86 7.75 -16.81
C LEU A 29 32.20 7.30 -15.51
N ARG A 30 32.97 6.82 -14.53
CA ARG A 30 32.44 6.51 -13.19
C ARG A 30 31.76 7.72 -12.57
N ALA A 31 32.44 8.87 -12.53
CA ALA A 31 31.88 10.08 -11.95
C ALA A 31 30.58 10.50 -12.65
N TYR A 32 30.51 10.39 -13.98
CA TYR A 32 29.28 10.64 -14.73
C TYR A 32 28.16 9.63 -14.40
N MET A 33 28.49 8.34 -14.32
CA MET A 33 27.53 7.28 -14.01
C MET A 33 27.02 7.39 -12.57
N ASP A 34 27.84 7.81 -11.63
CA ASP A 34 27.44 8.02 -10.23
C ASP A 34 26.34 9.09 -10.10
N ILE A 35 26.41 10.16 -10.90
CA ILE A 35 25.34 11.17 -10.98
C ILE A 35 24.05 10.56 -11.53
N MET A 36 24.14 9.71 -12.56
CA MET A 36 22.98 9.03 -13.11
C MET A 36 22.39 8.01 -12.13
N ASP A 37 23.23 7.35 -11.33
CA ASP A 37 22.82 6.40 -10.30
C ASP A 37 21.98 7.07 -9.22
N GLU A 38 22.31 8.31 -8.82
CA GLU A 38 21.50 9.07 -7.86
C GLU A 38 20.07 9.28 -8.38
N ILE A 39 19.94 9.71 -9.63
CA ILE A 39 18.62 9.94 -10.26
C ILE A 39 17.87 8.60 -10.37
N ASN A 40 18.57 7.54 -10.79
CA ASN A 40 17.99 6.21 -10.92
C ASN A 40 17.54 5.61 -9.57
N ALA A 41 18.27 5.89 -8.49
CA ALA A 41 17.86 5.53 -7.13
C ALA A 41 16.58 6.26 -6.73
N ARG A 42 16.53 7.59 -6.88
CA ARG A 42 15.35 8.39 -6.56
C ARG A 42 14.12 7.99 -7.38
N MET A 43 14.29 7.70 -8.67
CA MET A 43 13.19 7.22 -9.50
C MET A 43 12.66 5.87 -9.02
N ALA A 44 13.55 4.95 -8.67
CA ALA A 44 13.12 3.65 -8.16
C ALA A 44 12.44 3.75 -6.79
N ASP A 45 12.93 4.61 -5.89
CA ASP A 45 12.29 4.86 -4.59
C ASP A 45 10.90 5.46 -4.78
N ASN A 46 10.73 6.38 -5.74
CA ASN A 46 9.43 6.95 -6.08
C ASN A 46 8.49 5.88 -6.66
N ILE A 47 8.96 5.05 -7.59
CA ILE A 47 8.16 3.94 -8.13
C ILE A 47 7.73 2.99 -7.00
N GLU A 48 8.63 2.66 -6.08
CA GLU A 48 8.31 1.83 -4.93
C GLU A 48 7.26 2.50 -4.04
N ALA A 49 7.38 3.80 -3.76
CA ALA A 49 6.35 4.56 -3.04
C ALA A 49 4.98 4.52 -3.75
N LEU A 50 4.95 4.66 -5.08
CA LEU A 50 3.71 4.52 -5.87
C LEU A 50 3.09 3.12 -5.74
N TYR A 51 3.89 2.06 -5.59
CA TYR A 51 3.35 0.72 -5.31
C TYR A 51 2.81 0.60 -3.88
N HIS A 52 3.44 1.24 -2.90
CA HIS A 52 2.91 1.32 -1.54
C HIS A 52 1.58 2.09 -1.51
N ASP A 53 1.41 3.09 -2.37
CA ASP A 53 0.19 3.90 -2.51
C ASP A 53 -1.05 3.13 -2.96
N PHE A 54 -0.88 1.92 -3.52
CA PHE A 54 -2.01 1.07 -3.89
C PHE A 54 -2.70 0.41 -2.69
N PHE A 55 -2.08 0.37 -1.51
CA PHE A 55 -2.61 -0.31 -0.33
C PHE A 55 -2.80 0.67 0.82
N ILE A 56 -3.99 0.63 1.45
CA ILE A 56 -4.32 1.55 2.54
C ILE A 56 -3.40 1.37 3.76
N GLU A 57 -2.86 0.17 3.96
CA GLU A 57 -1.95 -0.12 5.07
C GLU A 57 -0.59 0.54 4.90
N THR A 58 -0.18 0.85 3.66
CA THR A 58 1.19 1.28 3.34
C THR A 58 1.31 2.55 2.54
N CYS A 59 0.22 3.08 1.97
CA CYS A 59 0.25 4.30 1.15
C CYS A 59 0.85 5.48 1.91
N ASP A 60 1.12 6.60 1.26
CA ASP A 60 1.39 7.84 1.95
C ASP A 60 0.10 8.43 2.55
N ASP A 61 0.24 9.27 3.58
CA ASP A 61 -0.91 9.85 4.28
C ASP A 61 -1.77 10.75 3.39
N TRP A 62 -1.16 11.42 2.41
CA TRP A 62 -1.87 12.26 1.46
C TRP A 62 -2.72 11.45 0.46
N VAL A 63 -2.48 10.14 0.32
CA VAL A 63 -3.20 9.23 -0.60
C VAL A 63 -4.49 8.69 0.02
N ILE A 64 -4.56 8.63 1.35
CA ILE A 64 -5.74 8.19 2.13
C ILE A 64 -7.07 8.77 1.58
N PRO A 65 -7.24 10.10 1.41
CA PRO A 65 -8.50 10.65 0.90
C PRO A 65 -8.86 10.17 -0.51
N TYR A 66 -7.87 9.92 -1.38
CA TYR A 66 -8.13 9.42 -2.73
C TYR A 66 -8.62 7.96 -2.71
N ILE A 67 -8.09 7.13 -1.80
CA ILE A 67 -8.60 5.76 -1.59
C ILE A 67 -10.01 5.83 -0.99
N ALA A 68 -10.27 6.76 -0.07
CA ALA A 68 -11.60 6.99 0.50
C ALA A 68 -12.63 7.33 -0.60
N ASP A 69 -12.27 8.22 -1.54
CA ASP A 69 -13.11 8.61 -2.67
C ASP A 69 -13.41 7.43 -3.59
N LEU A 70 -12.41 6.60 -3.90
CA LEU A 70 -12.60 5.39 -4.71
C LEU A 70 -13.60 4.42 -4.06
N LEU A 71 -13.59 4.35 -2.73
CA LEU A 71 -14.53 3.55 -1.97
C LEU A 71 -15.84 4.31 -1.70
N GLY A 72 -15.96 5.61 -1.93
CA GLY A 72 -17.12 6.40 -1.51
C GLY A 72 -17.33 6.36 0.01
N VAL A 73 -16.25 6.51 0.77
CA VAL A 73 -16.26 6.69 2.23
C VAL A 73 -16.31 8.18 2.54
N SER A 74 -17.01 8.56 3.61
CA SER A 74 -17.02 9.96 4.06
C SER A 74 -15.64 10.39 4.54
N HIS A 75 -15.21 11.59 4.14
CA HIS A 75 -13.97 12.18 4.63
C HIS A 75 -14.11 12.56 6.10
N LEU A 76 -13.42 11.82 6.96
CA LEU A 76 -13.31 12.13 8.38
C LEU A 76 -12.07 12.99 8.62
N SER A 77 -12.13 13.85 9.64
CA SER A 77 -10.95 14.57 10.14
C SER A 77 -10.30 13.76 11.26
N GLY A 78 -8.98 13.62 11.25
CA GLY A 78 -8.24 12.93 12.29
C GLY A 78 -6.82 12.62 11.87
N ASP A 79 -6.11 11.86 12.71
CA ASP A 79 -4.77 11.41 12.41
C ASP A 79 -4.79 10.31 11.33
N ALA A 80 -3.76 10.25 10.50
CA ALA A 80 -3.68 9.31 9.39
C ALA A 80 -3.82 7.84 9.83
N HIS A 81 -3.39 7.50 11.04
CA HIS A 81 -3.55 6.16 11.62
C HIS A 81 -5.03 5.74 11.72
N ASP A 82 -5.87 6.61 12.27
CA ASP A 82 -7.30 6.34 12.46
C ASP A 82 -8.03 6.31 11.11
N LEU A 83 -7.66 7.22 10.19
CA LEU A 83 -8.23 7.26 8.84
C LEU A 83 -7.90 5.98 8.06
N ARG A 84 -6.67 5.47 8.14
CA ARG A 84 -6.31 4.17 7.57
C ARG A 84 -7.13 3.04 8.17
N ALA A 85 -7.26 3.02 9.50
CA ALA A 85 -8.01 1.98 10.19
C ALA A 85 -9.48 1.96 9.74
N ASP A 86 -10.10 3.12 9.57
CA ASP A 86 -11.48 3.25 9.08
C ASP A 86 -11.63 2.73 7.64
N ILE A 87 -10.76 3.16 6.73
CA ILE A 87 -10.80 2.73 5.32
C ILE A 87 -10.50 1.23 5.18
N ALA A 88 -9.51 0.72 5.91
CA ALA A 88 -9.17 -0.71 5.93
C ALA A 88 -10.35 -1.53 6.46
N ARG A 89 -10.99 -1.09 7.55
CA ARG A 89 -12.18 -1.71 8.12
C ARG A 89 -13.34 -1.68 7.13
N THR A 90 -13.57 -0.56 6.45
CA THR A 90 -14.61 -0.45 5.41
C THR A 90 -14.37 -1.42 4.25
N THR A 91 -13.14 -1.49 3.75
CA THR A 91 -12.73 -2.43 2.69
C THR A 91 -13.01 -3.87 3.12
N ARG A 92 -12.64 -4.22 4.37
CA ARG A 92 -12.90 -5.54 4.96
C ARG A 92 -14.39 -5.85 5.05
N HIS A 93 -15.22 -4.91 5.50
CA HIS A 93 -16.68 -5.11 5.58
C HIS A 93 -17.30 -5.32 4.21
N ARG A 94 -16.88 -4.56 3.18
CA ARG A 94 -17.40 -4.71 1.82
C ARG A 94 -17.05 -6.05 1.20
N ARG A 95 -15.82 -6.52 1.38
CA ARG A 95 -15.38 -7.86 0.91
C ARG A 95 -16.12 -9.02 1.59
N ARG A 96 -16.71 -8.80 2.76
CA ARG A 96 -17.40 -9.83 3.57
C ARG A 96 -18.90 -9.57 3.71
N LYS A 97 -19.47 -8.71 2.88
CA LYS A 97 -20.90 -8.38 2.93
C LYS A 97 -21.74 -9.65 2.84
N GLY A 98 -22.79 -9.75 3.67
CA GLY A 98 -23.67 -10.92 3.71
C GLY A 98 -23.15 -12.09 4.56
N THR A 99 -21.98 -11.95 5.20
CA THR A 99 -21.49 -12.94 6.17
C THR A 99 -21.86 -12.54 7.60
N LEU A 100 -22.13 -13.52 8.48
CA LEU A 100 -22.41 -13.29 9.90
C LEU A 100 -21.28 -12.50 10.58
N GLY A 101 -20.02 -12.87 10.33
CA GLY A 101 -18.85 -12.20 10.89
C GLY A 101 -18.67 -10.74 10.45
N ALA A 102 -19.26 -10.32 9.32
CA ALA A 102 -19.25 -8.91 8.95
C ALA A 102 -20.18 -8.08 9.84
N ILE A 103 -21.34 -8.61 10.23
CA ILE A 103 -22.27 -7.96 11.16
C ILE A 103 -21.65 -7.91 12.55
N GLU A 104 -21.08 -9.01 13.04
CA GLU A 104 -20.41 -9.05 14.35
C GLU A 104 -19.29 -8.02 14.44
N SER A 105 -18.43 -7.97 13.41
CA SER A 105 -17.36 -6.97 13.29
C SER A 105 -17.90 -5.54 13.27
N LEU A 106 -18.97 -5.29 12.52
CA LEU A 106 -19.60 -3.97 12.41
C LEU A 106 -20.19 -3.52 13.75
N THR A 107 -20.95 -4.40 14.43
CA THR A 107 -21.51 -4.15 15.75
C THR A 107 -20.42 -3.79 16.75
N PHE A 108 -19.30 -4.51 16.76
CA PHE A 108 -18.17 -4.17 17.61
C PHE A 108 -17.60 -2.78 17.29
N SER A 109 -17.43 -2.42 16.01
CA SER A 109 -16.95 -1.06 15.64
C SER A 109 -17.86 0.06 16.16
N LEU A 110 -19.18 -0.14 16.10
CA LEU A 110 -20.16 0.91 16.43
C LEU A 110 -20.41 1.01 17.94
N THR A 111 -20.32 -0.12 18.65
CA THR A 111 -20.75 -0.21 20.06
C THR A 111 -19.61 -0.49 21.03
N GLY A 112 -18.54 -1.17 20.59
CA GLY A 112 -17.51 -1.75 21.46
C GLY A 112 -17.91 -3.09 22.11
N TRP A 113 -19.11 -3.60 21.83
CA TRP A 113 -19.62 -4.83 22.45
C TRP A 113 -19.36 -6.02 21.53
N ALA A 114 -18.94 -7.15 22.13
CA ALA A 114 -18.87 -8.40 21.42
C ALA A 114 -20.28 -8.83 20.98
N ALA A 115 -20.41 -9.29 19.74
CA ALA A 115 -21.67 -9.74 19.16
C ALA A 115 -21.49 -11.14 18.57
N HIS A 116 -22.54 -11.95 18.65
CA HIS A 116 -22.61 -13.24 17.97
C HIS A 116 -23.85 -13.29 17.09
N ALA A 117 -23.66 -13.40 15.78
CA ALA A 117 -24.73 -13.42 14.79
C ALA A 117 -25.16 -14.86 14.50
N VAL A 118 -26.47 -15.12 14.56
CA VAL A 118 -27.06 -16.45 14.42
C VAL A 118 -28.11 -16.43 13.32
N GLU A 119 -28.14 -17.47 12.48
CA GLU A 119 -29.16 -17.65 11.44
C GLU A 119 -30.50 -18.00 12.10
N MET A 120 -31.52 -17.15 11.86
CA MET A 120 -32.83 -17.26 12.52
C MET A 120 -33.87 -17.98 11.66
N ARG A 121 -33.65 -18.16 10.36
CA ARG A 121 -34.63 -18.82 9.47
C ARG A 121 -34.96 -20.23 9.95
N GLU A 122 -33.97 -20.98 10.43
CA GLU A 122 -34.20 -22.32 11.00
C GLU A 122 -34.70 -22.30 12.45
N ARG A 123 -34.68 -21.14 13.12
CA ARG A 123 -34.96 -20.98 14.56
C ARG A 123 -36.28 -20.29 14.86
N ILE A 124 -36.96 -19.74 13.86
CA ILE A 124 -38.27 -19.10 14.02
C ILE A 124 -39.31 -19.79 13.15
N SER A 125 -40.56 -19.84 13.61
CA SER A 125 -41.69 -20.19 12.75
C SER A 125 -41.99 -19.04 11.81
N TRP A 126 -42.21 -19.33 10.52
CA TRP A 126 -42.55 -18.34 9.51
C TRP A 126 -43.92 -18.67 8.92
N ASN A 127 -44.86 -17.73 8.98
CA ASN A 127 -46.18 -17.84 8.36
C ASN A 127 -46.24 -16.84 7.19
N GLN A 128 -46.40 -17.33 5.96
CA GLN A 128 -46.63 -16.50 4.78
C GLN A 128 -48.12 -16.54 4.42
N HIS A 129 -48.80 -15.40 4.45
CA HIS A 129 -50.15 -15.28 3.89
C HIS A 129 -50.01 -15.18 2.36
N LEU A 130 -50.74 -16.03 1.64
CA LEU A 130 -50.80 -16.00 0.17
C LEU A 130 -51.84 -14.98 -0.33
#